data_AF-A0A337SMK7-F1
#
_entry.id   AF-A0A337SMK7-F1
#
_cell.length_a   1.000
_cell.length_b   1.000
_cell.length_c   1.000
_cell.angle_alpha   90.00
_cell.angle_beta   90.00
_cell.angle_gamma   90.00
#
_symmetry.space_group_name_H-M   'P 1'
#
loop_
_entity.id
_entity.type
_entity.pdbx_description
1 polymer ?
#
loop_
_entity_poly.entity_id
_entity_poly.type
_entity_poly.pdbx_seq_one_letter_code
_entity_poly.pdbx_strand_id
1 'polypeptide(L)'
;MLCQFPPPRPRGLRFPGEAAGAHEGTGRGHPAAGLAGVGRREELGAHGYRAWRRHCPAAMGARGAPSRRRLAGRRLRYLPTGSFPFLLLLLLLCIQLGGGQKKKENLLAEKVEQLMEWSSRRSIFRMNGDKFRKFIKAPPRNYSMIVMFTALQPQRQCSVCRQANEEYQILANSWRYSSAFCNKLFFSMVDYDEGTDVFQQLNMNSAPTFMHFPPKGRPKRADTFDLQRIGFAAEQLAKWIADRTDVHIRVFRPPNYSGTIALALLVSLVGGLLYLRRNNLEFIYNKTGWAMVSLCIVFAMTSGQMWNHIRGPPYAHKNPHNGQVSYIHGSSQAQFVAESHIILVLNAAITMGMVLLNEAATSKGDVGKRRIICLVGLGLVVFFFSFLLSIFRSKYHGYPYSFLIK
;
A
#
# COMPACT_ATOMS: atom_id res chain seq x y z
N MET A 1 -7.60 -35.82 -6.26
CA MET A 1 -8.88 -35.08 -6.17
C MET A 1 -8.61 -33.63 -6.57
N LEU A 2 -8.98 -33.30 -7.81
CA LEU A 2 -8.86 -31.99 -8.45
C LEU A 2 -10.23 -31.31 -8.37
N CYS A 3 -10.30 -30.06 -7.91
CA CYS A 3 -11.46 -29.20 -8.13
C CYS A 3 -11.17 -28.34 -9.37
N GLN A 4 -11.82 -28.67 -10.49
CA GLN A 4 -11.88 -27.86 -11.70
C GLN A 4 -12.88 -26.71 -11.50
N PHE A 5 -12.46 -25.48 -11.81
CA PHE A 5 -13.36 -24.34 -12.01
C PHE A 5 -13.75 -24.26 -13.49
N PRO A 6 -15.03 -24.00 -13.83
CA PRO A 6 -15.46 -23.86 -15.22
C PRO A 6 -15.14 -22.47 -15.80
N PRO A 7 -14.97 -22.32 -17.13
CA PRO A 7 -14.73 -21.03 -17.76
C PRO A 7 -16.02 -20.18 -17.85
N PRO A 8 -15.91 -18.83 -17.90
CA PRO A 8 -17.07 -17.95 -18.00
C PRO A 8 -17.68 -17.96 -19.40
N ARG A 9 -19.03 -18.00 -19.47
CA ARG A 9 -19.81 -17.87 -20.72
C ARG A 9 -19.66 -16.46 -21.32
N PRO A 10 -19.65 -16.32 -22.66
CA PRO A 10 -19.71 -15.01 -23.30
C PRO A 10 -21.09 -14.38 -23.11
N ARG A 11 -21.14 -13.13 -22.61
CA ARG A 11 -22.37 -12.33 -22.61
C ARG A 11 -22.63 -11.85 -24.04
N GLY A 12 -23.77 -12.27 -24.59
CA GLY A 12 -24.26 -11.85 -25.90
C GLY A 12 -24.48 -10.34 -25.98
N LEU A 13 -23.96 -9.76 -27.06
CA LEU A 13 -24.36 -8.46 -27.57
C LEU A 13 -25.83 -8.54 -27.99
N ARG A 14 -26.68 -7.79 -27.29
CA ARG A 14 -28.09 -7.62 -27.62
C ARG A 14 -28.19 -6.49 -28.64
N PHE A 15 -28.41 -6.83 -29.91
CA PHE A 15 -28.82 -5.88 -30.94
C PHE A 15 -30.29 -5.49 -30.71
N PRO A 16 -30.67 -4.21 -30.79
CA PRO A 16 -32.05 -3.83 -31.04
C PRO A 16 -32.30 -3.83 -32.56
N GLY A 17 -33.26 -4.64 -32.99
CA GLY A 17 -33.87 -4.53 -34.32
C GLY A 17 -35.25 -3.88 -34.20
N GLU A 18 -35.58 -3.04 -35.18
CA GLU A 18 -36.83 -2.95 -35.94
C GLU A 18 -36.69 -1.72 -36.87
N ALA A 19 -36.60 -1.95 -38.19
CA ALA A 19 -37.70 -1.86 -39.17
C ALA A 19 -38.19 -0.41 -39.37
N ALA A 20 -38.47 0.13 -40.56
CA ALA A 20 -38.30 -0.16 -41.98
C ALA A 20 -38.70 1.17 -42.67
N GLY A 21 -38.21 1.47 -43.88
CA GLY A 21 -38.76 2.61 -44.65
C GLY A 21 -37.81 3.18 -45.70
N ALA A 22 -38.09 2.90 -46.96
CA ALA A 22 -37.41 3.38 -48.16
C ALA A 22 -37.72 4.85 -48.50
N HIS A 23 -36.78 5.57 -49.14
CA HIS A 23 -36.93 6.22 -50.46
C HIS A 23 -35.66 6.99 -50.89
N GLU A 24 -35.58 7.19 -52.20
CA GLU A 24 -34.53 7.73 -53.06
C GLU A 24 -33.95 9.11 -52.74
N GLY A 25 -32.80 9.43 -53.37
CA GLY A 25 -32.66 10.71 -54.08
C GLY A 25 -31.47 11.58 -53.73
N THR A 26 -30.44 11.54 -54.59
CA THR A 26 -29.65 12.66 -55.15
C THR A 26 -29.60 14.02 -54.41
N GLY A 27 -28.40 14.61 -54.29
CA GLY A 27 -28.25 16.07 -54.39
C GLY A 27 -27.09 16.72 -53.63
N ARG A 28 -26.32 17.52 -54.37
CA ARG A 28 -25.18 18.38 -53.96
C ARG A 28 -25.54 19.42 -52.88
N GLY A 29 -24.50 19.93 -52.17
CA GLY A 29 -24.47 21.32 -51.71
C GLY A 29 -23.79 21.59 -50.36
N HIS A 30 -22.55 22.06 -50.40
CA HIS A 30 -21.99 23.00 -49.40
C HIS A 30 -22.64 24.39 -49.56
N PRO A 31 -22.35 25.43 -48.74
CA PRO A 31 -21.88 25.50 -47.35
C PRO A 31 -22.63 26.59 -46.52
N ALA A 32 -22.12 26.88 -45.31
CA ALA A 32 -21.98 28.21 -44.70
C ALA A 32 -22.83 28.59 -43.47
N ALA A 33 -22.10 29.31 -42.60
CA ALA A 33 -22.51 30.40 -41.72
C ALA A 33 -23.26 30.11 -40.41
N GLY A 34 -22.51 30.24 -39.30
CA GLY A 34 -22.59 31.43 -38.44
C GLY A 34 -23.76 31.54 -37.46
N LEU A 35 -23.41 31.81 -36.18
CA LEU A 35 -24.11 32.61 -35.14
C LEU A 35 -23.52 32.15 -33.79
N ALA A 36 -22.69 32.92 -33.07
CA ALA A 36 -22.98 34.20 -32.39
C ALA A 36 -24.21 34.15 -31.47
N GLY A 37 -23.94 33.92 -30.19
CA GLY A 37 -24.44 34.79 -29.12
C GLY A 37 -25.74 34.44 -28.40
N VAL A 38 -25.73 34.88 -27.14
CA VAL A 38 -26.87 35.24 -26.27
C VAL A 38 -27.28 34.19 -25.25
N GLY A 39 -26.93 34.51 -23.99
CA GLY A 39 -27.51 33.89 -22.82
C GLY A 39 -28.94 34.36 -22.56
N ARG A 40 -29.67 33.55 -21.80
CA ARG A 40 -30.73 34.05 -20.93
C ARG A 40 -30.88 33.10 -19.73
N ARG A 41 -30.94 33.73 -18.56
CA ARG A 41 -31.52 33.19 -17.32
C ARG A 41 -32.91 32.62 -17.61
N GLU A 42 -33.27 31.56 -16.90
CA GLU A 42 -34.56 31.51 -16.22
C GLU A 42 -34.45 30.67 -14.95
N GLU A 43 -34.95 31.26 -13.87
CA GLU A 43 -35.17 30.67 -12.56
C GLU A 43 -36.40 29.77 -12.58
N LEU A 44 -36.47 28.86 -11.59
CA LEU A 44 -37.63 28.19 -10.95
C LEU A 44 -37.15 26.77 -10.58
N GLY A 45 -37.21 26.27 -9.36
CA GLY A 45 -37.80 26.72 -8.12
C GLY A 45 -37.49 25.66 -7.05
N ALA A 46 -37.71 26.06 -5.80
CA ALA A 46 -37.30 25.40 -4.58
C ALA A 46 -38.01 24.06 -4.28
N HIS A 47 -37.32 23.21 -3.50
CA HIS A 47 -37.77 22.27 -2.46
C HIS A 47 -36.61 21.26 -2.30
N GLY A 48 -35.86 21.14 -1.22
CA GLY A 48 -36.09 21.45 0.18
C GLY A 48 -35.72 20.21 0.99
N TYR A 49 -34.43 19.98 1.31
CA TYR A 49 -34.05 19.05 2.37
C TYR A 49 -32.86 19.58 3.19
N ARG A 50 -33.19 19.85 4.46
CA ARG A 50 -32.34 20.41 5.50
C ARG A 50 -31.40 19.37 6.09
N ALA A 51 -30.18 19.84 6.34
CA ALA A 51 -29.39 19.66 7.57
C ALA A 51 -29.26 18.25 8.19
N TRP A 52 -28.06 17.68 8.06
CA TRP A 52 -27.53 16.68 9.00
C TRP A 52 -26.33 17.25 9.75
N ARG A 53 -26.59 18.03 10.81
CA ARG A 53 -25.64 18.18 11.93
C ARG A 53 -26.08 17.19 13.01
N ARG A 54 -25.26 16.17 13.29
CA ARG A 54 -25.45 15.33 14.47
C ARG A 54 -24.57 15.83 15.60
N HIS A 55 -25.24 16.22 16.68
CA HIS A 55 -24.69 16.49 18.00
C HIS A 55 -24.12 15.22 18.65
N CYS A 56 -22.95 15.35 19.29
CA CYS A 56 -22.60 14.58 20.49
C CYS A 56 -23.43 15.13 21.67
N PRO A 57 -24.03 14.29 22.54
CA PRO A 57 -24.87 14.80 23.62
C PRO A 57 -24.03 15.25 24.83
N ALA A 58 -24.29 16.47 25.28
CA ALA A 58 -24.01 16.94 26.63
C ALA A 58 -25.32 16.85 27.43
N ALA A 59 -25.31 16.14 28.55
CA ALA A 59 -26.46 16.01 29.43
C ALA A 59 -26.45 17.14 30.48
N MET A 60 -27.49 17.97 30.46
CA MET A 60 -27.89 18.85 31.55
C MET A 60 -29.40 18.71 31.72
N GLY A 61 -29.87 18.88 32.95
CA GLY A 61 -31.17 18.40 33.42
C GLY A 61 -32.39 19.14 32.88
N ALA A 62 -33.56 18.57 33.16
CA ALA A 62 -34.57 19.15 34.04
C ALA A 62 -35.92 18.43 33.85
N ARG A 63 -36.68 18.31 34.93
CA ARG A 63 -38.04 18.86 35.11
C ARG A 63 -38.93 17.95 35.95
N GLY A 64 -39.73 18.59 36.80
CA GLY A 64 -40.93 17.99 37.37
C GLY A 64 -41.42 18.71 38.61
N ALA A 65 -42.07 19.86 38.45
CA ALA A 65 -42.97 20.41 39.47
C ALA A 65 -44.36 19.79 39.33
N PRO A 66 -45.12 19.65 40.44
CA PRO A 66 -46.52 20.05 40.36
C PRO A 66 -47.08 20.80 41.59
N SER A 67 -48.22 21.43 41.28
CA SER A 67 -49.20 22.27 41.98
C SER A 67 -49.58 22.02 43.46
N ARG A 68 -50.05 23.13 44.08
CA ARG A 68 -50.68 23.30 45.41
C ARG A 68 -51.94 22.44 45.65
N ARG A 69 -52.15 21.99 46.90
CA ARG A 69 -53.42 22.12 47.67
C ARG A 69 -53.29 21.76 49.18
N ARG A 70 -53.80 22.70 50.00
CA ARG A 70 -54.49 22.64 51.31
C ARG A 70 -53.81 22.15 52.61
N LEU A 71 -54.12 22.94 53.64
CA LEU A 71 -53.92 22.87 55.09
C LEU A 71 -54.00 21.48 55.74
N ALA A 72 -53.14 21.25 56.74
CA ALA A 72 -53.55 20.93 58.11
C ALA A 72 -52.36 21.09 59.07
N GLY A 73 -52.53 21.88 60.12
CA GLY A 73 -51.52 22.01 61.18
C GLY A 73 -51.47 20.80 62.11
N ARG A 74 -50.30 20.53 62.70
CA ARG A 74 -50.17 20.07 64.09
C ARG A 74 -48.70 19.99 64.54
N ARG A 75 -48.44 20.74 65.63
CA ARG A 75 -47.52 20.48 66.75
C ARG A 75 -46.01 20.45 66.49
N LEU A 76 -45.41 21.57 66.89
CA LEU A 76 -44.14 21.65 67.63
C LEU A 76 -43.90 20.43 68.53
N ARG A 77 -42.76 19.76 68.40
CA ARG A 77 -42.04 19.06 69.49
C ARG A 77 -40.62 18.65 69.05
N TYR A 78 -39.65 19.26 69.74
CA TYR A 78 -38.31 18.78 70.13
C TYR A 78 -37.32 18.21 69.09
N LEU A 79 -36.26 18.99 68.92
CA LEU A 79 -34.87 18.61 68.64
C LEU A 79 -34.44 17.29 69.32
N PRO A 80 -33.53 16.54 68.68
CA PRO A 80 -32.32 16.13 69.36
C PRO A 80 -31.10 16.77 68.67
N THR A 81 -30.44 17.63 69.42
CA THR A 81 -29.07 18.08 69.18
C THR A 81 -28.13 16.86 69.11
N GLY A 82 -27.69 16.47 67.92
CA GLY A 82 -26.70 15.39 67.78
C GLY A 82 -26.21 15.06 66.36
N SER A 83 -26.70 15.73 65.32
CA SER A 83 -26.50 15.33 63.90
C SER A 83 -25.73 16.35 63.04
N PHE A 84 -25.06 17.34 63.65
CA PHE A 84 -24.17 18.26 62.94
C PHE A 84 -22.83 17.64 62.46
N PRO A 85 -22.14 16.75 63.21
CA PRO A 85 -20.85 16.24 62.76
C PRO A 85 -20.99 15.23 61.62
N PHE A 86 -22.12 14.51 61.55
CA PHE A 86 -22.37 13.49 60.52
C PHE A 86 -22.67 14.11 59.14
N LEU A 87 -23.40 15.23 59.12
CA LEU A 87 -23.72 15.97 57.89
C LEU A 87 -22.47 16.69 57.33
N LEU A 88 -21.63 17.24 58.22
CA LEU A 88 -20.36 17.88 57.86
C LEU A 88 -19.35 16.86 57.33
N LEU A 89 -19.29 15.67 57.93
CA LEU A 89 -18.45 14.56 57.47
C LEU A 89 -18.89 14.06 56.08
N LEU A 90 -20.20 13.97 55.82
CA LEU A 90 -20.73 13.58 54.51
C LEU A 90 -20.39 14.64 53.43
N LEU A 91 -20.49 15.92 53.76
CA LEU A 91 -20.10 17.03 52.89
C LEU A 91 -18.60 17.04 52.61
N LEU A 92 -17.76 16.82 53.62
CA LEU A 92 -16.30 16.69 53.48
C LEU A 92 -15.92 15.47 52.63
N LEU A 93 -16.61 14.34 52.77
CA LEU A 93 -16.40 13.15 51.94
C LEU A 93 -16.77 13.41 50.46
N CYS A 94 -17.88 14.11 50.21
CA CYS A 94 -18.31 14.50 48.87
C CYS A 94 -17.35 15.48 48.19
N ILE A 95 -16.77 16.41 48.95
CA ILE A 95 -15.75 17.36 48.44
C ILE A 95 -14.47 16.62 48.05
N GLN A 96 -14.05 15.62 48.84
CA GLN A 96 -12.86 14.81 48.53
C GLN A 96 -13.05 13.89 47.31
N LEU A 97 -14.25 13.36 47.06
CA LEU A 97 -14.53 12.58 45.84
C LEU A 97 -14.58 13.45 44.56
N GLY A 98 -15.03 14.71 44.65
CA GLY A 98 -15.15 15.60 43.48
C GLY A 98 -13.81 16.11 42.93
N GLY A 99 -12.81 16.32 43.79
CA GLY A 99 -11.49 16.83 43.38
C GLY A 99 -10.69 15.85 42.52
N GLY A 100 -10.83 14.54 42.76
CA GLY A 100 -10.12 13.50 42.02
C GLY A 100 -10.58 13.31 40.58
N GLN A 101 -11.87 13.57 40.28
CA GLN A 101 -12.40 13.47 38.91
C GLN A 101 -11.99 14.68 38.06
N LYS A 102 -12.10 15.91 38.59
CA LYS A 102 -11.64 17.12 37.89
C LYS A 102 -10.15 17.06 37.54
N LYS A 103 -9.30 16.55 38.44
CA LYS A 103 -7.86 16.39 38.16
C LYS A 103 -7.59 15.41 37.01
N LYS A 104 -8.37 14.32 36.90
CA LYS A 104 -8.26 13.34 35.81
C LYS A 104 -8.75 13.91 34.47
N GLU A 105 -9.83 14.69 34.47
CA GLU A 105 -10.34 15.34 33.27
C GLU A 105 -9.37 16.40 32.75
N ASN A 106 -8.77 17.20 33.63
CA ASN A 106 -7.74 18.17 33.25
C ASN A 106 -6.50 17.50 32.66
N LEU A 107 -6.01 16.42 33.29
CA LEU A 107 -4.90 15.61 32.77
C LEU A 107 -5.21 14.97 31.41
N LEU A 108 -6.47 14.55 31.20
CA LEU A 108 -6.89 14.00 29.91
C LEU A 108 -6.87 15.07 28.83
N ALA A 109 -7.43 16.24 29.12
CA ALA A 109 -7.46 17.37 28.19
C ALA A 109 -6.04 17.79 27.78
N GLU A 110 -5.12 17.91 28.75
CA GLU A 110 -3.72 18.26 28.50
C GLU A 110 -3.02 17.21 27.60
N LYS A 111 -3.26 15.91 27.83
CA LYS A 111 -2.70 14.84 26.98
C LYS A 111 -3.23 14.90 25.56
N VAL A 112 -4.53 15.17 25.39
CA VAL A 112 -5.15 15.29 24.06
C VAL A 112 -4.62 16.52 23.33
N GLU A 113 -4.48 17.65 24.03
CA GLU A 113 -3.93 18.88 23.48
C GLU A 113 -2.48 18.69 23.02
N GLN A 114 -1.63 18.04 23.82
CA GLN A 114 -0.26 17.68 23.42
C GLN A 114 -0.23 16.80 22.16
N LEU A 115 -1.11 15.80 22.07
CA LEU A 115 -1.20 14.94 20.88
C LEU A 115 -1.70 15.72 19.66
N MET A 116 -2.64 16.65 19.85
CA MET A 116 -3.12 17.52 18.77
C MET A 116 -2.03 18.48 18.30
N GLU A 117 -1.25 19.06 19.21
CA GLU A 117 -0.12 19.90 18.86
C GLU A 117 0.92 19.12 18.05
N TRP A 118 1.26 17.90 18.47
CA TRP A 118 2.18 17.06 17.70
C TRP A 118 1.58 16.65 16.36
N SER A 119 0.27 16.39 16.31
CA SER A 119 -0.45 16.04 15.08
C SER A 119 -0.34 17.15 14.04
N SER A 120 -0.17 18.41 14.46
CA SER A 120 0.03 19.56 13.57
C SER A 120 1.40 19.56 12.91
N ARG A 121 2.43 19.00 13.55
CA ARG A 121 3.81 18.96 13.04
C ARG A 121 4.11 17.67 12.27
N ARG A 122 3.55 16.54 12.70
CA ARG A 122 3.80 15.21 12.12
C ARG A 122 2.53 14.37 12.11
N SER A 123 2.33 13.58 11.06
CA SER A 123 1.19 12.65 10.97
C SER A 123 1.39 11.38 11.81
N ILE A 124 2.65 10.98 12.06
CA ILE A 124 3.01 9.82 12.88
C ILE A 124 3.92 10.25 14.02
N PHE A 125 3.58 9.83 15.24
CA PHE A 125 4.38 10.09 16.43
C PHE A 125 5.40 8.98 16.67
N ARG A 126 6.68 9.34 16.62
CA ARG A 126 7.77 8.44 17.00
C ARG A 126 7.88 8.39 18.52
N MET A 127 7.67 7.22 19.09
CA MET A 127 7.59 7.01 20.54
C MET A 127 8.70 6.08 21.02
N ASN A 128 9.36 6.49 22.11
CA ASN A 128 10.22 5.63 22.93
C ASN A 128 9.37 4.95 24.02
N GLY A 129 9.98 4.08 24.82
CA GLY A 129 9.31 3.38 25.93
C GLY A 129 8.51 4.29 26.87
N ASP A 130 9.06 5.45 27.26
CA ASP A 130 8.39 6.38 28.16
C ASP A 130 7.18 7.07 27.53
N LYS A 131 7.29 7.52 26.28
CA LYS A 131 6.18 8.13 25.54
C LYS A 131 5.07 7.11 25.32
N PHE A 132 5.43 5.87 24.97
CA PHE A 132 4.48 4.77 24.83
C PHE A 132 3.74 4.51 26.14
N ARG A 133 4.45 4.45 27.28
CA ARG A 133 3.81 4.31 28.59
C ARG A 133 2.88 5.48 28.91
N LYS A 134 3.32 6.72 28.69
CA LYS A 134 2.56 7.93 29.03
C LYS A 134 1.29 8.09 28.19
N PHE A 135 1.37 7.96 26.87
CA PHE A 135 0.24 8.26 25.97
C PHE A 135 -0.61 7.03 25.61
N ILE A 136 -0.04 5.81 25.65
CA ILE A 136 -0.74 4.60 25.18
C ILE A 136 -1.14 3.68 26.33
N LYS A 137 -0.30 3.49 27.35
CA LYS A 137 -0.62 2.59 28.48
C LYS A 137 -1.30 3.29 29.65
N ALA A 138 -0.86 4.49 30.02
CA ALA A 138 -1.36 5.19 31.20
C ALA A 138 -2.78 5.75 30.98
N PRO A 139 -3.74 5.48 31.88
CA PRO A 139 -5.02 6.18 31.91
C PRO A 139 -4.82 7.63 32.39
N PRO A 140 -5.77 8.55 32.15
CA PRO A 140 -6.99 8.42 31.34
C PRO A 140 -6.74 8.54 29.83
N ARG A 141 -7.61 7.93 29.01
CA ARG A 141 -7.62 8.05 27.54
C ARG A 141 -9.06 8.05 27.01
N ASN A 142 -9.34 8.94 26.04
CA ASN A 142 -10.59 9.00 25.28
C ASN A 142 -10.34 8.89 23.76
N TYR A 143 -9.13 8.52 23.37
CA TYR A 143 -8.70 8.32 22.00
C TYR A 143 -8.18 6.89 21.80
N SER A 144 -8.34 6.41 20.57
CA SER A 144 -7.70 5.22 20.02
C SER A 144 -6.32 5.58 19.47
N MET A 145 -5.36 4.69 19.70
CA MET A 145 -4.02 4.80 19.13
C MET A 145 -3.75 3.64 18.20
N ILE A 146 -3.33 3.94 16.97
CA ILE A 146 -2.77 2.95 16.06
C ILE A 146 -1.25 3.02 16.18
N VAL A 147 -0.61 1.87 16.41
CA VAL A 147 0.82 1.78 16.64
C VAL A 147 1.42 0.81 15.65
N MET A 148 2.43 1.28 14.91
CA MET A 148 3.30 0.45 14.12
C MET A 148 4.58 0.13 14.91
N PHE A 149 4.78 -1.14 15.24
CA PHE A 149 6.04 -1.65 15.75
C PHE A 149 6.94 -1.97 14.58
N THR A 150 8.12 -1.36 14.53
CA THR A 150 9.02 -1.43 13.36
C THR A 150 10.49 -1.55 13.77
N ALA A 151 11.36 -1.80 12.79
CA ALA A 151 12.81 -1.79 12.94
C ALA A 151 13.41 -1.16 11.68
N LEU A 152 13.44 0.17 11.62
CA LEU A 152 13.85 0.94 10.44
C LEU A 152 15.36 1.21 10.39
N GLN A 153 16.07 0.94 11.48
CA GLN A 153 17.50 1.22 11.55
C GLN A 153 18.28 0.39 10.49
N PRO A 154 19.19 1.01 9.70
CA PRO A 154 19.86 0.33 8.58
C PRO A 154 20.62 -0.95 8.98
N GLN A 155 21.12 -0.99 10.23
CA GLN A 155 21.79 -2.15 10.82
C GLN A 155 20.93 -3.42 10.87
N ARG A 156 19.59 -3.29 10.88
CA ARG A 156 18.64 -4.41 10.95
C ARG A 156 18.24 -4.94 9.58
N GLN A 157 18.53 -4.21 8.50
CA GLN A 157 18.23 -4.59 7.10
C GLN A 157 16.78 -5.10 6.86
N CYS A 158 15.79 -4.57 7.59
CA CYS A 158 14.39 -5.00 7.45
C CYS A 158 13.71 -4.33 6.24
N SER A 159 13.67 -5.02 5.10
CA SER A 159 13.01 -4.53 3.88
C SER A 159 11.50 -4.39 4.03
N VAL A 160 10.85 -5.36 4.69
CA VAL A 160 9.39 -5.36 4.94
C VAL A 160 8.99 -4.18 5.82
N CYS A 161 9.81 -3.85 6.84
CA CYS A 161 9.57 -2.71 7.72
C CYS A 161 9.58 -1.37 6.96
N ARG A 162 10.49 -1.23 6.00
CA ARG A 162 10.60 -0.03 5.16
C ARG A 162 9.38 0.15 4.27
N GLN A 163 8.96 -0.90 3.57
CA GLN A 163 7.78 -0.89 2.71
C GLN A 163 6.48 -0.65 3.51
N ALA A 164 6.34 -1.33 4.65
CA ALA A 164 5.18 -1.15 5.53
C ALA A 164 5.12 0.27 6.11
N ASN A 165 6.26 0.89 6.43
CA ASN A 165 6.33 2.27 6.89
C ASN A 165 5.91 3.28 5.80
N GLU A 166 6.23 3.03 4.53
CA GLU A 166 5.79 3.88 3.41
C GLU A 166 4.26 3.87 3.28
N GLU A 167 3.62 2.69 3.31
CA GLU A 167 2.16 2.57 3.29
C GLU A 167 1.50 3.17 4.54
N TYR A 168 2.12 2.99 5.72
CA TYR A 168 1.64 3.58 6.97
C TYR A 168 1.72 5.12 6.97
N GLN A 169 2.75 5.70 6.34
CA GLN A 169 2.85 7.14 6.13
C GLN A 169 1.75 7.66 5.20
N ILE A 170 1.46 6.97 4.11
CA ILE A 170 0.36 7.33 3.20
C ILE A 170 -0.97 7.35 3.96
N LEU A 171 -1.23 6.32 4.77
CA LEU A 171 -2.42 6.22 5.61
C LEU A 171 -2.53 7.38 6.62
N ALA A 172 -1.47 7.64 7.38
CA ALA A 172 -1.47 8.69 8.40
C ALA A 172 -1.60 10.10 7.79
N ASN A 173 -0.96 10.34 6.64
CA ASN A 173 -1.12 11.59 5.89
C ASN A 173 -2.55 11.74 5.35
N SER A 174 -3.12 10.66 4.81
CA SER A 174 -4.51 10.65 4.34
C SER A 174 -5.49 10.97 5.46
N TRP A 175 -5.24 10.48 6.68
CA TRP A 175 -6.03 10.85 7.86
C TRP A 175 -5.90 12.33 8.21
N ARG A 176 -4.68 12.86 8.22
CA ARG A 176 -4.40 14.27 8.52
C ARG A 176 -5.15 15.22 7.59
N TYR A 177 -5.23 14.89 6.30
CA TYR A 177 -5.92 15.71 5.29
C TYR A 177 -7.41 15.35 5.12
N SER A 178 -7.93 14.39 5.89
CA SER A 178 -9.32 13.98 5.79
C SER A 178 -10.26 15.00 6.42
N SER A 179 -11.42 15.22 5.81
CA SER A 179 -12.51 15.99 6.42
C SER A 179 -13.10 15.32 7.67
N ALA A 180 -12.84 14.01 7.85
CA ALA A 180 -13.26 13.25 9.03
C ALA A 180 -12.26 13.32 10.20
N PHE A 181 -11.19 14.12 10.08
CA PHE A 181 -10.16 14.24 11.09
C PHE A 181 -10.75 14.61 12.47
N CYS A 182 -10.41 13.83 13.49
CA CYS A 182 -10.88 14.03 14.85
C CYS A 182 -9.80 13.72 15.89
N ASN A 183 -9.93 14.29 17.09
CA ASN A 183 -9.04 14.07 18.23
C ASN A 183 -9.23 12.70 18.93
N LYS A 184 -9.92 11.75 18.28
CA LYS A 184 -10.19 10.41 18.82
C LYS A 184 -9.27 9.34 18.22
N LEU A 185 -8.52 9.64 17.16
CA LEU A 185 -7.65 8.67 16.50
C LEU A 185 -6.29 9.30 16.21
N PHE A 186 -5.24 8.64 16.68
CA PHE A 186 -3.85 9.06 16.48
C PHE A 186 -2.99 7.91 15.97
N PHE A 187 -1.94 8.26 15.24
CA PHE A 187 -0.98 7.32 14.65
C PHE A 187 0.38 7.48 15.31
N SER A 188 0.96 6.36 15.73
CA SER A 188 2.28 6.31 16.34
C SER A 188 3.12 5.18 15.75
N MET A 189 4.42 5.27 15.95
CA MET A 189 5.37 4.20 15.65
C MET A 189 6.35 4.03 16.82
N VAL A 190 6.78 2.80 17.05
CA VAL A 190 7.81 2.45 18.02
C VAL A 190 8.87 1.65 17.27
N ASP A 191 10.09 2.17 17.22
CA ASP A 191 11.23 1.45 16.65
C ASP A 191 11.83 0.52 17.71
N TYR A 192 12.26 -0.68 17.30
CA TYR A 192 12.88 -1.66 18.18
C TYR A 192 14.11 -1.11 18.91
N ASP A 193 14.94 -0.31 18.23
CA ASP A 193 16.17 0.22 18.83
C ASP A 193 15.89 1.41 19.79
N GLU A 194 14.69 2.02 19.75
CA GLU A 194 14.27 3.12 20.64
C GLU A 194 13.35 2.68 21.79
N GLY A 195 12.75 1.50 21.66
CA GLY A 195 11.71 0.99 22.56
C GLY A 195 11.79 -0.51 22.77
N THR A 196 13.00 -1.06 22.92
CA THR A 196 13.24 -2.50 23.09
C THR A 196 12.45 -3.07 24.29
N ASP A 197 12.30 -2.27 25.35
CA ASP A 197 11.49 -2.57 26.53
C ASP A 197 10.00 -2.77 26.21
N VAL A 198 9.45 -2.03 25.24
CA VAL A 198 8.07 -2.17 24.78
C VAL A 198 7.88 -3.47 24.00
N PHE A 199 8.86 -3.84 23.17
CA PHE A 199 8.84 -5.10 22.42
C PHE A 199 8.87 -6.32 23.36
N GLN A 200 9.73 -6.26 24.39
CA GLN A 200 9.78 -7.29 25.43
C GLN A 200 8.47 -7.34 26.23
N GLN A 201 7.91 -6.19 26.62
CA GLN A 201 6.65 -6.14 27.38
C GLN A 201 5.46 -6.73 26.60
N LEU A 202 5.46 -6.60 25.27
CA LEU A 202 4.41 -7.13 24.39
C LEU A 202 4.74 -8.52 23.84
N ASN A 203 5.88 -9.11 24.21
CA ASN A 203 6.37 -10.40 23.74
C ASN A 203 6.42 -10.48 22.19
N MET A 204 6.93 -9.43 21.55
CA MET A 204 7.05 -9.34 20.10
C MET A 204 8.47 -9.66 19.67
N ASN A 205 8.62 -10.73 18.88
CA ASN A 205 9.91 -11.20 18.38
C ASN A 205 10.16 -10.82 16.91
N SER A 206 9.20 -10.17 16.26
CA SER A 206 9.23 -9.83 14.84
C SER A 206 8.62 -8.47 14.55
N ALA A 207 9.14 -7.80 13.53
CA ALA A 207 8.63 -6.55 12.98
C ALA A 207 8.43 -6.68 11.46
N PRO A 208 7.52 -5.91 10.83
CA PRO A 208 6.62 -4.93 11.45
C PRO A 208 5.33 -5.56 12.01
N THR A 209 4.73 -4.96 13.04
CA THR A 209 3.41 -5.35 13.58
C THR A 209 2.54 -4.12 13.80
N PHE A 210 1.27 -4.15 13.37
CA PHE A 210 0.32 -3.06 13.61
C PHE A 210 -0.68 -3.45 14.70
N MET A 211 -0.86 -2.59 15.70
CA MET A 211 -1.81 -2.82 16.78
C MET A 211 -2.66 -1.58 17.06
N HIS A 212 -3.92 -1.82 17.41
CA HIS A 212 -4.86 -0.82 17.89
C HIS A 212 -4.94 -0.89 19.42
N PHE A 213 -4.74 0.24 20.08
CA PHE A 213 -4.94 0.39 21.50
C PHE A 213 -6.25 1.16 21.75
N PRO A 214 -7.30 0.51 22.24
CA PRO A 214 -8.56 1.19 22.53
C PRO A 214 -8.41 2.17 23.71
N PRO A 215 -9.30 3.19 23.80
CA PRO A 215 -9.27 4.16 24.89
C PRO A 215 -9.47 3.51 26.26
N LYS A 216 -10.25 2.42 26.32
CA LYS A 216 -10.54 1.66 27.54
C LYS A 216 -10.16 0.19 27.36
N GLY A 217 -9.54 -0.37 28.39
CA GLY A 217 -9.16 -1.79 28.42
C GLY A 217 -7.85 -2.12 27.72
N ARG A 218 -7.63 -3.42 27.51
CA ARG A 218 -6.46 -3.97 26.79
C ARG A 218 -6.84 -4.29 25.34
N PRO A 219 -5.87 -4.30 24.40
CA PRO A 219 -6.10 -4.76 23.04
C PRO A 219 -6.66 -6.19 23.01
N LYS A 220 -7.69 -6.41 22.19
CA LYS A 220 -8.24 -7.73 21.86
C LYS A 220 -7.42 -8.39 20.76
N ARG A 221 -7.63 -9.68 20.49
CA ARG A 221 -6.94 -10.39 19.38
C ARG A 221 -7.13 -9.72 18.01
N ALA A 222 -8.34 -9.21 17.73
CA ALA A 222 -8.64 -8.50 16.50
C ALA A 222 -8.03 -7.07 16.42
N ASP A 223 -7.47 -6.57 17.54
CA ASP A 223 -6.71 -5.32 17.56
C ASP A 223 -5.24 -5.51 17.14
N THR A 224 -4.81 -6.74 16.83
CA THR A 224 -3.56 -7.00 16.10
C THR A 224 -3.89 -7.24 14.64
N PHE A 225 -3.26 -6.49 13.74
CA PHE A 225 -3.47 -6.65 12.31
C PHE A 225 -2.74 -7.90 11.79
N ASP A 226 -3.44 -8.71 10.99
CA ASP A 226 -2.92 -9.93 10.38
C ASP A 226 -2.14 -9.62 9.09
N LEU A 227 -0.88 -9.22 9.28
CA LEU A 227 0.02 -8.79 8.22
C LEU A 227 0.28 -9.91 7.20
N GLN A 228 0.47 -11.14 7.67
CA GLN A 228 0.87 -12.29 6.86
C GLN A 228 -0.21 -12.70 5.86
N ARG A 229 -1.48 -12.56 6.24
CA ARG A 229 -2.62 -12.96 5.40
C ARG A 229 -3.12 -11.84 4.49
N ILE A 230 -3.15 -10.60 4.98
CA ILE A 230 -3.81 -9.47 4.30
C ILE A 230 -2.80 -8.61 3.51
N GLY A 231 -1.55 -8.55 3.95
CA GLY A 231 -0.56 -7.59 3.47
C GLY A 231 -0.71 -6.20 4.10
N PHE A 232 0.20 -5.28 3.80
CA PHE A 232 0.32 -3.97 4.45
C PHE A 232 -0.13 -2.79 3.58
N ALA A 233 -0.99 -3.01 2.59
CA ALA A 233 -1.53 -1.93 1.79
C ALA A 233 -2.34 -0.94 2.66
N ALA A 234 -2.15 0.36 2.44
CA ALA A 234 -2.78 1.42 3.22
C ALA A 234 -4.31 1.30 3.23
N GLU A 235 -4.94 0.85 2.14
CA GLU A 235 -6.39 0.65 2.05
C GLU A 235 -6.89 -0.49 2.96
N GLN A 236 -6.09 -1.56 3.11
CA GLN A 236 -6.41 -2.67 4.00
C GLN A 236 -6.26 -2.27 5.46
N LEU A 237 -5.21 -1.50 5.78
CA LEU A 237 -5.04 -0.91 7.11
C LEU A 237 -6.19 0.05 7.44
N ALA A 238 -6.60 0.90 6.50
CA ALA A 238 -7.75 1.79 6.66
C ALA A 238 -9.05 1.02 6.94
N LYS A 239 -9.29 -0.07 6.20
CA LYS A 239 -10.46 -0.93 6.40
C LYS A 239 -10.43 -1.58 7.79
N TRP A 240 -9.30 -2.14 8.19
CA TRP A 240 -9.15 -2.71 9.53
C TRP A 240 -9.36 -1.66 10.62
N ILE A 241 -8.81 -0.45 10.48
CA ILE A 241 -9.05 0.65 11.43
C ILE A 241 -10.54 1.01 11.50
N ALA A 242 -11.23 1.06 10.38
CA ALA A 242 -12.67 1.31 10.35
C ALA A 242 -13.44 0.22 11.11
N ASP A 243 -13.10 -1.06 10.90
CA ASP A 243 -13.73 -2.18 11.61
C ASP A 243 -13.48 -2.15 13.13
N ARG A 244 -12.37 -1.54 13.59
CA ARG A 244 -12.01 -1.46 15.02
C ARG A 244 -12.47 -0.18 15.71
N THR A 245 -12.53 0.94 14.98
CA THR A 245 -12.72 2.28 15.55
C THR A 245 -13.93 3.04 15.02
N ASP A 246 -14.63 2.50 14.01
CA ASP A 246 -15.73 3.16 13.29
C ASP A 246 -15.30 4.46 12.57
N VAL A 247 -13.99 4.62 12.36
CA VAL A 247 -13.40 5.77 11.65
C VAL A 247 -13.02 5.36 10.23
N HIS A 248 -13.72 5.90 9.24
CA HIS A 248 -13.44 5.65 7.83
C HIS A 248 -12.39 6.60 7.26
N ILE A 249 -11.21 6.08 6.94
CA ILE A 249 -10.11 6.83 6.33
C ILE A 249 -10.11 6.58 4.82
N ARG A 250 -10.25 7.63 4.02
CA ARG A 250 -10.06 7.55 2.56
C ARG A 250 -8.59 7.77 2.23
N VAL A 251 -7.93 6.74 1.70
CA VAL A 251 -6.51 6.76 1.38
C VAL A 251 -6.27 7.52 0.08
N PHE A 252 -5.40 8.53 0.12
CA PHE A 252 -4.90 9.25 -1.05
C PHE A 252 -3.42 8.92 -1.23
N ARG A 253 -3.09 8.19 -2.30
CA ARG A 253 -1.71 7.91 -2.67
C ARG A 253 -1.11 9.15 -3.34
N PRO A 254 -0.05 9.76 -2.81
CA PRO A 254 0.62 10.86 -3.50
C PRO A 254 1.14 10.34 -4.85
N PRO A 255 0.90 11.04 -5.97
CA PRO A 255 1.41 10.63 -7.26
C PRO A 255 2.96 10.60 -7.21
N ASN A 256 3.54 9.47 -7.63
CA ASN A 256 4.99 9.32 -7.72
C ASN A 256 5.52 10.13 -8.92
N TYR A 257 5.85 11.40 -8.68
CA TYR A 257 6.42 12.27 -9.72
C TYR A 257 7.79 11.82 -10.22
N SER A 258 8.49 10.95 -9.47
CA SER A 258 9.78 10.38 -9.89
C SER A 258 9.69 9.66 -11.23
N GLY A 259 8.64 8.85 -11.42
CA GLY A 259 8.41 8.13 -12.68
C GLY A 259 8.06 9.06 -13.83
N THR A 260 7.20 10.05 -13.58
CA THR A 260 6.81 11.03 -14.62
C THR A 260 7.96 11.95 -15.00
N ILE A 261 8.80 12.37 -14.04
CA ILE A 261 9.98 13.20 -14.29
C ILE A 261 11.04 12.38 -15.04
N ALA A 262 11.29 11.13 -14.65
CA ALA A 262 12.20 10.26 -15.37
C ALA A 262 11.74 10.01 -16.82
N LEU A 263 10.44 9.78 -17.03
CA LEU A 263 9.86 9.65 -18.36
C LEU A 263 9.99 10.95 -19.16
N ALA A 264 9.69 12.11 -18.56
CA ALA A 264 9.81 13.41 -19.22
C ALA A 264 11.27 13.71 -19.60
N LEU A 265 12.23 13.39 -18.74
CA LEU A 265 13.66 13.51 -19.03
C LEU A 265 14.08 12.58 -20.16
N LEU A 266 13.61 11.33 -20.17
CA LEU A 266 13.92 10.38 -21.25
C LEU A 266 13.36 10.86 -22.59
N VAL A 267 12.11 11.34 -22.61
CA VAL A 267 11.49 11.89 -23.82
C VAL A 267 12.20 13.16 -24.28
N SER A 268 12.59 14.04 -23.36
CA SER A 268 13.37 15.25 -23.68
C SER A 268 14.75 14.91 -24.23
N LEU A 269 15.44 13.92 -23.63
CA LEU A 269 16.75 13.47 -24.09
C LEU A 269 16.65 12.85 -25.50
N VAL A 270 15.72 11.92 -25.70
CA VAL A 270 15.51 11.27 -27.01
C VAL A 270 15.09 12.31 -28.04
N GLY A 271 14.15 13.19 -27.72
CA GLY A 271 13.70 14.28 -28.59
C GLY A 271 14.82 15.26 -28.93
N GLY A 272 15.66 15.64 -27.96
CA GLY A 272 16.83 16.49 -28.17
C GLY A 272 17.88 15.83 -29.05
N LEU A 273 18.15 14.53 -28.84
CA LEU A 273 19.11 13.78 -29.66
C LEU A 273 18.62 13.62 -31.11
N LEU A 274 17.31 13.38 -31.30
CA LEU A 274 16.67 13.34 -32.61
C LEU A 274 16.67 14.71 -33.30
N TYR A 275 16.47 15.80 -32.56
CA TYR A 275 16.53 17.16 -33.11
C TYR A 275 17.94 17.54 -33.56
N LEU A 276 18.96 17.29 -32.72
CA LEU A 276 20.36 17.58 -33.04
C LEU A 276 20.89 16.70 -34.18
N ARG A 277 20.40 15.45 -34.30
CA ARG A 277 20.76 14.52 -35.39
C ARG A 277 19.73 14.50 -36.53
N ARG A 278 18.90 15.54 -36.69
CA ARG A 278 17.83 15.57 -37.72
C ARG A 278 18.32 15.32 -39.15
N ASN A 279 19.56 15.70 -39.46
CA ASN A 279 20.17 15.46 -40.77
C ASN A 279 20.84 14.09 -40.92
N ASN A 280 21.00 13.32 -39.84
CA ASN A 280 21.63 12.00 -39.83
C ASN A 280 20.72 10.93 -39.20
N LEU A 281 19.52 10.77 -39.78
CA LEU A 281 18.51 9.80 -39.32
C LEU A 281 18.78 8.37 -39.82
N GLU A 282 19.94 8.09 -40.41
CA GLU A 282 20.31 6.76 -40.93
C GLU A 282 20.21 5.67 -39.84
N PHE A 283 20.49 6.03 -38.59
CA PHE A 283 20.33 5.12 -37.44
C PHE A 283 18.88 4.64 -37.25
N ILE A 284 17.89 5.49 -37.52
CA ILE A 284 16.45 5.14 -37.39
C ILE A 284 15.99 4.27 -38.55
N TYR A 285 16.57 4.43 -39.75
CA TYR A 285 16.22 3.57 -40.88
C TYR A 285 16.96 2.24 -40.87
N ASN A 286 17.93 2.05 -39.98
CA ASN A 286 18.70 0.83 -39.88
C ASN A 286 17.86 -0.33 -39.30
N LYS A 287 17.42 -1.24 -40.19
CA LYS A 287 16.65 -2.43 -39.82
C LYS A 287 17.39 -3.36 -38.86
N THR A 288 18.72 -3.46 -38.95
CA THR A 288 19.51 -4.31 -38.04
C THR A 288 19.58 -3.71 -36.64
N GLY A 289 19.63 -2.39 -36.52
CA GLY A 289 19.54 -1.69 -35.23
C GLY A 289 18.23 -2.00 -34.50
N TRP A 290 17.09 -1.89 -35.20
CA TRP A 290 15.78 -2.25 -34.64
C TRP A 290 15.66 -3.73 -34.29
N ALA A 291 16.20 -4.61 -35.12
CA ALA A 291 16.25 -6.04 -34.81
C ALA A 291 17.01 -6.30 -33.51
N MET A 292 18.19 -5.70 -33.32
CA MET A 292 18.97 -5.82 -32.09
C MET A 292 18.22 -5.27 -30.86
N VAL A 293 17.60 -4.10 -30.96
CA VAL A 293 16.79 -3.52 -29.87
C VAL A 293 15.62 -4.44 -29.51
N SER A 294 14.92 -4.99 -30.50
CA SER A 294 13.80 -5.90 -30.27
C SER A 294 14.24 -7.19 -29.55
N LEU A 295 15.38 -7.76 -29.95
CA LEU A 295 15.95 -8.94 -29.29
C LEU A 295 16.34 -8.66 -27.84
N CYS A 296 16.98 -7.51 -27.57
CA CYS A 296 17.30 -7.10 -26.21
C CYS A 296 16.05 -7.04 -25.31
N ILE A 297 14.95 -6.48 -25.81
CA ILE A 297 13.67 -6.40 -25.07
C ILE A 297 13.13 -7.82 -24.82
N VAL A 298 13.11 -8.69 -25.84
CA VAL A 298 12.63 -10.07 -25.69
C VAL A 298 13.46 -10.84 -24.67
N PHE A 299 14.78 -10.72 -24.67
CA PHE A 299 15.64 -11.39 -23.68
C PHE A 299 15.46 -10.84 -22.26
N ALA A 300 15.28 -9.53 -22.11
CA ALA A 300 14.96 -8.93 -20.83
C ALA A 300 13.62 -9.46 -20.27
N MET A 301 12.59 -9.55 -21.11
CA MET A 301 11.27 -9.99 -20.68
C MET A 301 11.19 -11.50 -20.40
N THR A 302 11.93 -12.32 -21.15
CA THR A 302 11.93 -13.79 -20.99
C THR A 302 12.83 -14.30 -19.86
N SER A 303 13.79 -13.50 -19.38
CA SER A 303 14.71 -13.88 -18.28
C SER A 303 14.13 -13.70 -16.86
N GLY A 304 12.89 -13.22 -16.73
CA GLY A 304 12.23 -13.01 -15.44
C GLY A 304 12.45 -11.62 -14.82
N GLN A 305 12.93 -10.62 -15.59
CA GLN A 305 13.14 -9.26 -15.08
C GLN A 305 11.88 -8.62 -14.51
N MET A 306 10.71 -8.92 -15.07
CA MET A 306 9.43 -8.42 -14.55
C MET A 306 9.12 -8.98 -13.15
N TRP A 307 9.46 -10.24 -12.90
CA TRP A 307 9.29 -10.85 -11.58
C TRP A 307 10.22 -10.17 -10.56
N ASN A 308 11.47 -9.89 -10.94
CA ASN A 308 12.42 -9.15 -10.11
C ASN A 308 11.92 -7.74 -9.80
N HIS A 309 11.37 -7.04 -10.79
CA HIS A 309 10.83 -5.69 -10.61
C HIS A 309 9.66 -5.66 -9.62
N ILE A 310 8.76 -6.66 -9.68
CA ILE A 310 7.58 -6.70 -8.80
C ILE A 310 7.95 -7.08 -7.36
N ARG A 311 8.83 -8.08 -7.17
CA ARG A 311 9.11 -8.64 -5.83
C ARG A 311 10.36 -8.07 -5.16
N GLY A 312 11.27 -7.45 -5.90
CA GLY A 312 12.50 -6.87 -5.37
C GLY A 312 13.39 -7.85 -4.60
N PRO A 313 13.72 -9.05 -5.14
CA PRO A 313 14.60 -10.01 -4.47
C PRO A 313 16.03 -9.45 -4.29
N PRO A 314 16.82 -9.97 -3.32
CA PRO A 314 18.23 -9.61 -3.21
C PRO A 314 19.04 -10.09 -4.43
N TYR A 315 20.18 -9.46 -4.68
CA TYR A 315 21.01 -9.77 -5.86
C TYR A 315 21.64 -11.16 -5.80
N ALA A 316 22.15 -11.54 -4.63
CA ALA A 316 22.68 -12.87 -4.32
C ALA A 316 22.54 -13.12 -2.81
N HIS A 317 22.56 -14.39 -2.40
CA HIS A 317 22.48 -14.76 -0.99
C HIS A 317 23.81 -15.37 -0.53
N LYS A 318 24.35 -14.87 0.58
CA LYS A 318 25.55 -15.43 1.21
C LYS A 318 25.10 -16.47 2.22
N ASN A 319 25.55 -17.70 2.06
CA ASN A 319 25.17 -18.77 2.96
C ASN A 319 25.91 -18.59 4.31
N PRO A 320 25.18 -18.44 5.45
CA PRO A 320 25.76 -18.03 6.73
C PRO A 320 26.80 -19.00 7.32
N HIS A 321 26.76 -20.27 6.93
CA HIS A 321 27.60 -21.32 7.52
C HIS A 321 28.95 -21.52 6.82
N ASN A 322 29.05 -21.14 5.55
CA ASN A 322 30.21 -21.41 4.69
C ASN A 322 30.72 -20.17 3.93
N GLY A 323 30.05 -19.02 4.06
CA GLY A 323 30.48 -17.75 3.49
C GLY A 323 30.43 -17.68 1.95
N GLN A 324 30.01 -18.76 1.28
CA GLN A 324 29.93 -18.83 -0.17
C GLN A 324 28.71 -18.06 -0.68
N VAL A 325 28.91 -17.29 -1.75
CA VAL A 325 27.85 -16.53 -2.42
C VAL A 325 27.11 -17.47 -3.37
N SER A 326 25.85 -17.79 -3.07
CA SER A 326 25.00 -18.51 -4.01
C SER A 326 24.34 -17.53 -4.97
N TYR A 327 24.67 -17.65 -6.25
CA TYR A 327 24.08 -16.87 -7.34
C TYR A 327 22.77 -17.46 -7.86
N ILE A 328 22.44 -18.69 -7.49
CA ILE A 328 21.22 -19.40 -7.87
C ILE A 328 20.44 -19.79 -6.62
N HIS A 329 19.14 -19.55 -6.62
CA HIS A 329 18.21 -19.88 -5.56
C HIS A 329 17.80 -21.35 -5.64
N GLY A 330 17.93 -22.09 -4.54
CA GLY A 330 17.64 -23.53 -4.48
C GLY A 330 16.16 -23.92 -4.48
N SER A 331 15.24 -22.96 -4.59
CA SER A 331 13.79 -23.19 -4.68
C SER A 331 13.25 -22.67 -6.00
N SER A 332 12.32 -23.41 -6.59
CA SER A 332 11.60 -23.05 -7.82
C SER A 332 10.68 -21.84 -7.69
N GLN A 333 10.27 -21.47 -6.47
CA GLN A 333 9.32 -20.40 -6.20
C GLN A 333 9.95 -19.00 -6.09
N ALA A 334 11.28 -18.93 -6.04
CA ALA A 334 12.03 -17.68 -5.89
C ALA A 334 13.22 -17.63 -6.86
N GLN A 335 13.69 -16.41 -7.13
CA GLN A 335 14.74 -16.14 -8.10
C GLN A 335 15.59 -14.97 -7.59
N PHE A 336 16.91 -15.04 -7.77
CA PHE A 336 17.79 -13.90 -7.53
C PHE A 336 17.92 -13.01 -8.78
N VAL A 337 18.30 -11.75 -8.56
CA VAL A 337 18.56 -10.83 -9.69
C VAL A 337 19.73 -11.34 -10.55
N ALA A 338 20.76 -11.91 -9.94
CA ALA A 338 21.89 -12.50 -10.67
C ALA A 338 21.45 -13.64 -11.62
N GLU A 339 20.47 -14.47 -11.22
CA GLU A 339 19.95 -15.55 -12.08
C GLU A 339 19.36 -15.01 -13.38
N SER A 340 18.59 -13.92 -13.32
CA SER A 340 18.01 -13.35 -14.55
C SER A 340 19.07 -12.89 -15.54
N HIS A 341 20.20 -12.35 -15.06
CA HIS A 341 21.30 -11.95 -15.93
C HIS A 341 21.98 -13.16 -16.57
N ILE A 342 22.16 -14.24 -15.81
CA ILE A 342 22.70 -15.51 -16.32
C ILE A 342 21.76 -16.07 -17.40
N ILE A 343 20.47 -16.20 -17.13
CA ILE A 343 19.49 -16.73 -18.09
C ILE A 343 19.39 -15.85 -19.35
N LEU A 344 19.49 -14.52 -19.19
CA LEU A 344 19.52 -13.58 -20.32
C LEU A 344 20.70 -13.87 -21.25
N VAL A 345 21.91 -14.02 -20.71
CA VAL A 345 23.12 -14.32 -21.49
C VAL A 345 23.01 -15.68 -22.17
N LEU A 346 22.47 -16.69 -21.48
CA LEU A 346 22.30 -18.03 -22.05
C LEU A 346 21.33 -18.05 -23.22
N ASN A 347 20.18 -17.38 -23.08
CA ASN A 347 19.21 -17.27 -24.17
C ASN A 347 19.78 -16.47 -25.36
N ALA A 348 20.55 -15.41 -25.10
CA ALA A 348 21.24 -14.66 -26.14
C ALA A 348 22.29 -15.51 -26.88
N ALA A 349 23.05 -16.34 -26.15
CA ALA A 349 24.00 -17.26 -26.75
C ALA A 349 23.29 -18.29 -27.64
N ILE A 350 22.27 -18.98 -27.13
CA ILE A 350 21.53 -20.01 -27.90
C ILE A 350 20.93 -19.41 -29.19
N THR A 351 20.32 -18.23 -29.10
CA THR A 351 19.76 -17.56 -30.27
C THR A 351 20.82 -17.11 -31.27
N MET A 352 21.98 -16.62 -30.80
CA MET A 352 23.13 -16.35 -31.67
C MET A 352 23.58 -17.60 -32.42
N GLY A 353 23.66 -18.74 -31.74
CA GLY A 353 23.97 -20.03 -32.38
C GLY A 353 22.96 -20.42 -33.46
N MET A 354 21.66 -20.20 -33.22
CA MET A 354 20.61 -20.42 -34.22
C MET A 354 20.68 -19.45 -35.40
N VAL A 355 21.04 -18.19 -35.17
CA VAL A 355 21.25 -17.21 -36.25
C VAL A 355 22.42 -17.63 -37.13
N LEU A 356 23.54 -18.05 -36.55
CA LEU A 356 24.70 -18.56 -37.30
C LEU A 356 24.35 -19.79 -38.14
N LEU A 357 23.52 -20.70 -37.62
CA LEU A 357 23.03 -21.86 -38.38
C LEU A 357 22.17 -21.44 -39.58
N ASN A 358 21.28 -20.46 -39.39
CA ASN A 358 20.43 -19.96 -40.47
C ASN A 358 21.24 -19.19 -41.53
N GLU A 359 22.24 -18.42 -41.10
CA GLU A 359 23.15 -17.73 -42.01
C GLU A 359 24.01 -18.74 -42.79
N ALA A 360 24.50 -19.79 -42.14
CA ALA A 360 25.19 -20.87 -42.82
C ALA A 360 24.29 -21.59 -43.84
N ALA A 361 22.99 -21.74 -43.58
CA ALA A 361 22.08 -22.39 -44.52
C ALA A 361 21.77 -21.52 -45.76
N THR A 362 21.67 -20.20 -45.57
CA THR A 362 21.26 -19.24 -46.61
C THR A 362 22.44 -18.62 -47.37
N SER A 363 23.66 -18.70 -46.82
CA SER A 363 24.87 -18.16 -47.44
C SER A 363 25.25 -18.90 -48.73
N LYS A 364 25.46 -18.12 -49.80
CA LYS A 364 25.92 -18.58 -51.12
C LYS A 364 27.45 -18.57 -51.29
N GLY A 365 28.20 -18.33 -50.21
CA GLY A 365 29.66 -18.21 -50.23
C GLY A 365 30.41 -19.56 -50.28
N ASP A 366 31.72 -19.50 -50.07
CA ASP A 366 32.61 -20.67 -50.08
C ASP A 366 32.12 -21.79 -49.16
N VAL A 367 32.13 -23.03 -49.68
CA VAL A 367 31.67 -24.23 -48.96
C VAL A 367 32.45 -24.44 -47.65
N GLY A 368 33.74 -24.10 -47.63
CA GLY A 368 34.58 -24.18 -46.43
C GLY A 368 34.12 -23.27 -45.30
N LYS A 369 33.88 -21.98 -45.60
CA LYS A 369 33.40 -21.00 -44.61
C LYS A 369 32.03 -21.39 -44.05
N ARG A 370 31.13 -21.85 -44.93
CA ARG A 370 29.79 -22.32 -44.56
C ARG A 370 29.82 -23.49 -43.58
N ARG A 371 30.72 -24.46 -43.81
CA ARG A 371 30.90 -25.62 -42.92
C ARG A 371 31.37 -25.19 -41.53
N ILE A 372 32.33 -24.27 -41.45
CA ILE A 372 32.85 -23.77 -40.18
C ILE A 372 31.75 -23.04 -39.40
N ILE A 373 31.02 -22.12 -40.04
CA ILE A 373 29.93 -21.38 -39.38
C ILE A 373 28.84 -22.32 -38.87
N CYS A 374 28.47 -23.34 -39.66
CA CYS A 374 27.50 -24.34 -39.25
C CYS A 374 27.96 -25.15 -38.03
N LEU A 375 29.22 -25.63 -38.03
CA LEU A 375 29.79 -26.38 -36.91
C LEU A 375 29.87 -25.53 -35.64
N VAL A 376 30.29 -24.28 -35.75
CA VAL A 376 30.34 -23.33 -34.62
C VAL A 376 28.94 -23.07 -34.08
N GLY A 377 27.97 -22.78 -34.97
CA GLY A 377 26.57 -22.55 -34.59
C GLY A 377 25.96 -23.76 -33.88
N LEU A 378 26.17 -24.96 -34.40
CA LEU A 378 25.69 -26.21 -33.79
C LEU A 378 26.32 -26.44 -32.41
N GLY A 379 27.64 -26.30 -32.31
CA GLY A 379 28.35 -26.47 -31.04
C GLY A 379 27.87 -25.48 -29.98
N LEU A 380 27.63 -24.24 -30.37
CA LEU A 380 27.14 -23.19 -29.48
C LEU A 380 25.74 -23.50 -28.95
N VAL A 381 24.79 -23.86 -29.84
CA VAL A 381 23.43 -24.25 -29.43
C VAL A 381 23.47 -25.45 -28.48
N VAL A 382 24.19 -26.51 -28.84
CA VAL A 382 24.27 -27.76 -28.06
C VAL A 382 24.89 -27.53 -26.68
N PHE A 383 25.97 -26.75 -26.60
CA PHE A 383 26.65 -26.46 -25.34
C PHE A 383 25.79 -25.59 -24.40
N PHE A 384 25.31 -24.45 -24.87
CA PHE A 384 24.57 -23.52 -24.02
C PHE A 384 23.17 -24.05 -23.66
N PHE A 385 22.52 -24.81 -24.54
CA PHE A 385 21.28 -25.51 -24.21
C PHE A 385 21.50 -26.59 -23.14
N SER A 386 22.61 -27.34 -23.21
CA SER A 386 22.98 -28.29 -22.15
C SER A 386 23.18 -27.59 -20.81
N PHE A 387 23.86 -26.44 -20.81
CA PHE A 387 24.12 -25.68 -19.59
C PHE A 387 22.84 -25.09 -19.00
N LEU A 388 21.91 -24.61 -19.84
CA LEU A 388 20.59 -24.15 -19.40
C LEU A 388 19.79 -25.29 -18.74
N LEU A 389 19.81 -26.50 -19.31
CA LEU A 389 19.15 -27.67 -18.71
C LEU A 389 19.77 -28.09 -17.37
N SER A 390 21.10 -28.00 -17.22
CA SER A 390 21.78 -28.28 -15.95
C SER A 390 21.33 -27.31 -14.84
N ILE A 391 21.26 -25.99 -15.14
CA ILE A 391 20.72 -24.98 -14.20
C ILE A 391 19.25 -25.28 -13.86
N PHE A 392 18.44 -25.61 -14.87
CA PHE A 392 17.03 -25.93 -14.67
C PHE A 392 16.84 -27.15 -13.75
N ARG A 393 17.64 -28.20 -13.94
CA ARG A 393 17.62 -29.42 -13.11
C ARG A 393 18.08 -29.15 -11.68
N SER A 394 19.08 -28.29 -11.50
CA SER A 394 19.52 -27.86 -10.16
C SER A 394 18.38 -27.22 -9.37
N LYS A 395 17.51 -26.45 -10.06
CA LYS A 395 16.33 -25.79 -9.44
C LYS A 395 15.11 -26.70 -9.33
N TYR A 396 14.96 -27.67 -10.23
CA TYR A 396 13.89 -28.67 -10.25
C TYR A 396 14.48 -30.08 -10.14
N HIS A 397 14.71 -30.53 -8.91
CA HIS A 397 15.32 -31.83 -8.62
C HIS A 397 14.57 -33.05 -9.21
N GLY A 398 13.29 -32.90 -9.55
CA GLY A 398 12.48 -33.96 -10.18
C GLY A 398 12.61 -34.08 -11.71
N TYR A 399 13.44 -33.26 -12.38
CA TYR A 399 13.57 -33.30 -13.84
C TYR A 399 14.49 -34.45 -14.29
N PRO A 400 14.01 -35.42 -15.10
CA PRO A 400 14.73 -36.66 -15.36
C PRO A 400 15.73 -36.61 -16.53
N TYR A 401 15.62 -35.62 -17.42
CA TYR A 401 16.42 -35.56 -18.65
C TYR A 401 17.70 -34.74 -18.46
N SER A 402 18.79 -35.16 -19.12
CA SER A 402 20.06 -34.42 -19.19
C SER A 402 20.66 -34.59 -20.56
N PHE A 403 21.31 -33.54 -21.08
CA PHE A 403 21.88 -33.56 -22.41
C PHE A 403 23.38 -33.88 -22.36
N LEU A 404 24.26 -32.90 -22.14
CA LEU A 404 25.72 -33.14 -22.05
C LEU A 404 26.32 -32.89 -20.66
N ILE A 405 25.78 -31.94 -19.89
CA ILE A 405 26.30 -31.55 -18.58
C ILE A 405 25.26 -31.94 -17.53
N LYS A 406 25.70 -32.61 -16.46
CA LYS A 406 24.84 -33.01 -15.34
C LYS A 406 24.63 -31.87 -14.35
#